data_AF-A0A1Y0H405-F1
#
_entry.id   AF-A0A1Y0H405-F1
#
_cell.length_a   1.000
_cell.length_b   1.000
_cell.length_c   1.000
_cell.angle_alpha   90.00
_cell.angle_beta   90.00
_cell.angle_gamma   90.00
#
_symmetry.space_group_name_H-M   'P 1'
#
loop_
_entity.id
_entity.type
_entity.pdbx_description
1 polymer ?
#
loop_
_entity_poly.entity_id
_entity_poly.type
_entity_poly.pdbx_seq_one_letter_code
_entity_poly.pdbx_strand_id
1 'polypeptide(L)'
;METFYNILLVIAALIGISFSAIIFFTGKGDAMSGGGGGVRTNFKGKASFDDQMYKIVLTLGGSFMALMLILDVMATRIFPN
;
A
#
# COMPACT_ATOMS: atom_id res chain seq x y z
N MET A 1 25.75 -3.56 7.79
CA MET A 1 24.87 -3.55 6.60
C MET A 1 23.81 -4.64 6.70
N GLU A 2 24.19 -5.87 7.04
CA GLU A 2 23.24 -6.99 7.25
C GLU A 2 22.21 -6.73 8.36
N THR A 3 22.62 -6.25 9.53
CA THR A 3 21.67 -5.95 10.64
C THR A 3 20.64 -4.90 10.23
N PHE A 4 21.06 -3.87 9.49
CA PHE A 4 20.17 -2.81 9.01
C PHE A 4 19.20 -3.31 7.94
N TYR A 5 19.67 -4.18 7.03
CA TYR A 5 18.83 -4.88 6.06
C TYR A 5 17.77 -5.75 6.75
N ASN A 6 18.17 -6.56 7.75
CA ASN A 6 17.26 -7.42 8.49
C ASN A 6 16.19 -6.62 9.24
N ILE A 7 16.57 -5.49 9.87
CA ILE A 7 15.60 -4.60 10.54
C ILE A 7 14.60 -4.03 9.52
N LEU A 8 15.08 -3.51 8.39
CA LEU A 8 14.22 -2.98 7.33
C LEU A 8 13.29 -4.06 6.76
N LEU A 9 13.78 -5.31 6.63
CA LEU A 9 13.01 -6.44 6.13
C LEU A 9 11.90 -6.84 7.10
N VAL A 10 12.16 -6.85 8.40
CA VAL A 10 11.12 -7.08 9.43
C VAL A 10 10.08 -5.96 9.41
N ILE A 11 10.50 -4.70 9.27
CA ILE A 11 9.59 -3.56 9.15
C ILE A 11 8.73 -3.69 7.88
N ALA A 12 9.34 -4.05 6.75
CA ALA A 12 8.62 -4.29 5.50
C ALA A 12 7.57 -5.40 5.67
N ALA A 13 7.92 -6.51 6.32
CA ALA A 13 7.00 -7.60 6.58
C ALA A 13 5.80 -7.17 7.44
N LEU A 14 6.04 -6.40 8.52
CA LEU A 14 4.97 -5.88 9.38
C LEU A 14 4.04 -4.92 8.62
N ILE A 15 4.59 -4.04 7.80
CA ILE A 15 3.81 -3.12 6.96
C ILE A 15 3.00 -3.92 5.94
N GLY A 16 3.59 -4.94 5.30
CA GLY A 16 2.92 -5.80 4.32
C GLY A 16 1.76 -6.59 4.93
N ILE A 17 1.95 -7.17 6.12
CA ILE A 17 0.88 -7.85 6.87
C ILE A 17 -0.25 -6.88 7.21
N SER A 18 0.10 -5.69 7.71
CA SER A 18 -0.89 -4.67 8.08
C SER A 18 -1.66 -4.17 6.86
N PHE A 19 -0.97 -3.94 5.74
CA PHE A 19 -1.58 -3.54 4.48
C PHE A 19 -2.51 -4.61 3.93
N SER A 20 -2.07 -5.87 3.93
CA SER A 20 -2.90 -7.01 3.55
C SER A 20 -4.13 -7.15 4.45
N ALA A 21 -4.00 -6.96 5.76
CA ALA A 21 -5.12 -6.97 6.69
C ALA A 21 -6.12 -5.84 6.39
N ILE A 22 -5.65 -4.62 6.15
CA ILE A 22 -6.50 -3.48 5.75
C ILE A 22 -7.29 -3.83 4.49
N ILE A 23 -6.62 -4.35 3.45
CA ILE A 23 -7.29 -4.76 2.21
C ILE A 23 -8.25 -5.94 2.47
N PHE A 24 -7.89 -6.91 3.31
CA PHE A 24 -8.75 -8.05 3.57
C PHE A 24 -10.04 -7.66 4.30
N PHE A 25 -9.96 -6.78 5.30
CA PHE A 25 -11.13 -6.32 6.05
C PHE A 25 -11.95 -5.28 5.28
N THR A 26 -11.29 -4.43 4.47
CA THR A 26 -11.94 -3.35 3.73
C THR A 26 -12.39 -3.79 2.32
N GLY A 27 -11.78 -4.83 1.77
CA GLY A 27 -12.00 -5.37 0.42
C GLY A 27 -13.22 -6.28 0.30
N LYS A 28 -13.95 -6.57 1.39
CA LYS A 28 -15.33 -7.13 1.28
C LYS A 28 -16.31 -6.19 0.57
N GLY A 29 -15.89 -4.95 0.28
CA GLY A 29 -16.51 -4.06 -0.67
C GLY A 29 -15.45 -3.37 -1.50
N ASP A 30 -14.65 -4.13 -2.27
CA ASP A 30 -13.87 -3.54 -3.36
C ASP A 30 -14.88 -2.84 -4.31
N ALA A 31 -15.09 -1.54 -4.07
CA ALA A 31 -15.82 -0.63 -4.95
C ALA A 31 -15.15 -0.57 -6.34
N MET A 32 -13.95 -1.16 -6.49
CA MET A 32 -13.27 -1.40 -7.75
C MET A 32 -13.85 -2.59 -8.55
N SER A 33 -14.56 -3.52 -7.91
CA SER A 33 -15.43 -4.51 -8.58
C SER A 33 -16.85 -3.98 -8.82
N GLY A 34 -17.23 -2.88 -8.15
CA GLY A 34 -18.45 -2.12 -8.41
C GLY A 34 -18.27 -1.17 -9.59
N GLY A 35 -17.84 -1.68 -10.75
CA GLY A 35 -17.62 -0.95 -12.00
C GLY A 35 -18.90 -0.36 -12.63
N GLY A 36 -19.85 0.12 -11.82
CA GLY A 36 -21.13 0.63 -12.27
C GLY A 36 -21.51 1.90 -11.54
N GLY A 37 -21.33 3.04 -12.20
CA GLY A 37 -22.21 4.18 -11.95
C GLY A 37 -21.53 5.43 -11.41
N GLY A 38 -20.93 6.18 -12.32
CA GLY A 38 -21.00 7.64 -12.25
C GLY A 38 -19.77 8.29 -11.67
N VAL A 39 -18.86 8.66 -12.56
CA VAL A 39 -18.21 9.97 -12.48
C VAL A 39 -19.33 11.03 -12.51
N ARG A 40 -19.98 11.29 -11.36
CA ARG A 40 -20.96 12.36 -11.21
C ARG A 40 -20.18 13.65 -10.96
N THR A 41 -19.65 14.23 -12.03
CA THR A 41 -18.97 15.53 -12.02
C THR A 41 -19.88 16.73 -11.71
N ASN A 42 -21.05 16.54 -11.07
CA ASN A 42 -22.00 17.65 -10.87
C ASN A 42 -22.53 17.85 -9.45
N PHE A 43 -21.98 17.18 -8.43
CA PHE A 43 -22.19 17.60 -7.05
C PHE A 43 -20.87 17.54 -6.31
N LYS A 44 -20.46 18.67 -5.74
CA LYS A 44 -19.34 18.81 -4.78
C LYS A 44 -19.74 18.11 -3.47
N GLY A 45 -19.95 16.79 -3.54
CA GLY A 45 -20.23 15.94 -2.40
C GLY A 45 -19.01 15.93 -1.49
N LYS A 46 -19.25 16.04 -0.19
CA LYS A 46 -18.22 15.93 0.85
C LYS A 46 -17.36 14.68 0.59
N ALA A 47 -16.06 14.75 0.90
CA ALA A 47 -15.15 13.61 0.81
C ALA A 47 -15.82 12.38 1.46
N SER A 48 -16.14 11.37 0.64
CA SER A 48 -16.74 10.13 1.14
C SER A 48 -15.69 9.36 1.94
N PHE A 49 -16.16 8.46 2.81
CA PHE A 49 -15.29 7.51 3.49
C PHE A 49 -14.41 6.73 2.49
N ASP A 50 -14.98 6.39 1.33
CA ASP A 50 -14.28 5.68 0.26
C ASP A 50 -13.13 6.49 -0.35
N ASP A 51 -13.29 7.81 -0.49
CA ASP A 51 -12.21 8.69 -0.99
C ASP A 51 -11.04 8.78 -0.01
N GLN A 52 -11.33 8.78 1.29
CA GLN A 52 -10.30 8.79 2.32
C GLN A 52 -9.57 7.44 2.36
N MET A 53 -10.33 6.34 2.28
CA MET A 53 -9.77 5.00 2.23
C MET A 53 -8.90 4.80 0.99
N TYR A 54 -9.35 5.26 -0.18
CA TYR A 54 -8.58 5.24 -1.42
C TYR A 54 -7.23 5.97 -1.27
N LYS A 55 -7.23 7.18 -0.70
CA LYS A 55 -5.98 7.93 -0.47
C LYS A 55 -5.03 7.21 0.47
N ILE A 56 -5.56 6.63 1.57
CA ILE A 56 -4.75 5.88 2.53
C ILE A 56 -4.12 4.66 1.86
N VAL A 57 -4.91 3.86 1.14
CA VAL A 57 -4.43 2.66 0.44
C VAL A 57 -3.41 3.02 -0.63
N LEU A 58 -3.65 4.10 -1.39
CA LEU A 58 -2.72 4.58 -2.43
C LEU A 58 -1.37 5.01 -1.83
N THR A 59 -1.39 5.81 -0.76
CA THR A 59 -0.17 6.25 -0.08
C THR A 59 0.55 5.09 0.60
N LEU A 60 -0.18 4.15 1.22
CA LEU A 60 0.43 2.97 1.85
C LEU A 60 1.05 2.01 0.82
N GLY A 61 0.34 1.74 -0.28
CA GLY A 61 0.83 0.88 -1.35
C GLY A 61 2.04 1.48 -2.07
N GLY A 62 2.00 2.78 -2.37
CA GLY A 62 3.13 3.49 -2.97
C GLY A 62 4.37 3.53 -2.07
N SER A 63 4.18 3.79 -0.77
CA SER A 63 5.29 3.77 0.19
C SER A 63 5.87 2.37 0.42
N PHE A 64 5.03 1.34 0.46
CA PHE A 64 5.48 -0.05 0.55
C PHE A 64 6.30 -0.48 -0.67
N MET A 65 5.85 -0.13 -1.87
CA MET A 65 6.60 -0.37 -3.11
C MET A 65 7.96 0.32 -3.08
N ALA A 66 8.02 1.59 -2.68
CA ALA A 66 9.29 2.31 -2.56
C ALA A 66 10.23 1.66 -1.55
N LEU A 67 9.70 1.19 -0.42
CA LEU A 67 10.48 0.50 0.61
C LEU A 67 11.06 -0.82 0.09
N MET A 68 10.30 -1.58 -0.70
CA MET A 68 10.78 -2.79 -1.36
C MET A 68 11.91 -2.52 -2.37
N LEU A 69 11.81 -1.45 -3.15
CA LEU A 69 12.88 -1.05 -4.07
C LEU A 69 14.17 -0.68 -3.32
N ILE A 70 14.06 0.02 -2.19
CA ILE A 70 15.22 0.34 -1.34
C ILE A 70 15.87 -0.96 -0.84
N LEU A 71 15.06 -1.90 -0.33
CA LEU A 71 15.54 -3.20 0.12
C LEU A 71 16.21 -4.00 -1.01
N ASP A 72 15.68 -3.95 -2.22
CA ASP A 72 16.23 -4.65 -3.39
C ASP A 72 17.61 -4.09 -3.82
N VAL A 73 17.73 -2.77 -3.88
CA VAL A 73 19.01 -2.09 -4.12
C VAL A 73 20.03 -2.43 -3.03
N MET A 74 19.60 -2.44 -1.77
CA MET A 74 20.47 -2.81 -0.64
C MET A 74 20.87 -4.28 -0.67
N ALA A 75 19.94 -5.18 -1.01
CA ALA A 75 20.20 -6.61 -1.15
C ALA A 75 21.27 -6.86 -2.22
N THR A 76 21.17 -6.17 -3.36
CA THR A 76 22.16 -6.27 -4.45
C THR A 76 23.56 -5.84 -4.02
N ARG A 77 23.68 -4.90 -3.07
CA ARG A 77 24.99 -4.46 -2.55
C ARG A 77 25.54 -5.31 -1.42
N ILE A 78 24.67 -5.97 -0.65
CA ILE A 78 25.04 -6.79 0.52
C ILE A 78 25.27 -8.25 0.11
N PHE A 79 24.47 -8.75 -0.84
CA PHE A 79 24.57 -10.08 -1.44
C PHE A 79 24.85 -9.97 -2.94
N PRO A 80 26.01 -9.42 -3.35
CA PRO A 80 26.45 -9.55 -4.73
C PRO A 80 26.80 -11.02 -4.95
N ASN A 81 25.97 -11.73 -5.72
CA ASN A 81 26.40 -13.01 -6.30
C ASN A 81 27.56 -12.76 -7.28
#